data_AF-A0A7G9QVU6-F1
#
_entry.id   AF-A0A7G9QVU6-F1
#
_cell.length_a   1.000
_cell.length_b   1.000
_cell.length_c   1.000
_cell.angle_alpha   90.00
_cell.angle_beta   90.00
_cell.angle_gamma   90.00
#
_symmetry.space_group_name_H-M   'P 1'
#
loop_
_entity.id
_entity.type
_entity.pdbx_description
1 polymer ?
#
loop_
_entity_poly.entity_id
_entity_poly.type
_entity_poly.pdbx_seq_one_letter_code
_entity_poly.pdbx_strand_id
1 'polypeptide(L)'
;MKISLGALSAHKGKSIDDLIKESTDASLERSNYNNPTEVSSLLQAIGLNTAPLAPYMAQLEEAMKRRHRIVHRADENPNGGRGNHRVASISTPTLDAWIGNTQNFVRDVLAQV
;
A
#
# COMPACT_ATOMS: atom_id res chain seq x y z
N MET A 1 -18.30 20.36 -15.41
CA MET A 1 -19.12 19.42 -14.60
C MET A 1 -20.17 20.24 -13.87
N LYS A 2 -21.48 20.01 -14.11
CA LYS A 2 -22.57 20.69 -13.39
C LYS A 2 -23.11 19.74 -12.32
N ILE A 3 -23.07 20.15 -11.06
CA ILE A 3 -23.70 19.42 -9.95
C ILE A 3 -25.12 19.97 -9.79
N SER A 4 -26.13 19.10 -9.81
CA SER A 4 -27.52 19.51 -9.60
C SER A 4 -27.80 19.64 -8.10
N LEU A 5 -28.70 20.56 -7.73
CA LEU A 5 -29.17 20.70 -6.34
C LEU A 5 -29.76 19.39 -5.77
N GLY A 6 -30.36 18.55 -6.62
CA GLY A 6 -30.85 17.23 -6.23
C GLY A 6 -29.74 16.28 -5.77
N ALA A 7 -28.54 16.36 -6.37
CA ALA A 7 -27.39 15.55 -5.96
C ALA A 7 -26.88 15.92 -4.56
N LEU A 8 -27.05 17.19 -4.14
CA LEU A 8 -26.68 17.65 -2.80
C LEU A 8 -27.65 17.19 -1.71
N SER A 9 -28.86 16.76 -2.08
CA SER A 9 -29.85 16.26 -1.11
C SER A 9 -29.35 15.06 -0.32
N ALA A 10 -28.49 14.22 -0.91
CA ALA A 10 -27.89 13.06 -0.25
C ALA A 10 -26.90 13.44 0.86
N HIS A 11 -26.45 14.70 0.91
CA HIS A 11 -25.48 15.22 1.87
C HIS A 11 -26.10 16.28 2.80
N LYS A 12 -27.43 16.34 2.88
CA LYS A 12 -28.15 17.30 3.72
C LYS A 12 -27.75 17.14 5.20
N GLY A 13 -27.38 18.26 5.84
CA GLY A 13 -26.98 18.28 7.25
C GLY A 13 -25.50 18.00 7.50
N LYS A 14 -24.71 17.68 6.46
CA LYS A 14 -23.25 17.60 6.54
C LYS A 14 -22.63 18.99 6.34
N SER A 15 -21.54 19.26 7.05
CA SER A 15 -20.70 20.40 6.70
C SER A 15 -19.91 20.11 5.42
N ILE A 16 -19.36 21.16 4.81
CA ILE A 16 -18.46 21.03 3.67
C ILE A 16 -17.23 20.21 4.07
N ASP A 17 -16.71 20.42 5.29
CA ASP A 17 -15.54 19.68 5.80
C ASP A 17 -15.83 18.19 5.95
N ASP A 18 -17.02 17.82 6.45
CA ASP A 18 -17.44 16.42 6.55
C ASP A 18 -17.50 15.76 5.18
N LEU A 19 -18.03 16.47 4.18
CA LEU A 19 -18.13 15.98 2.81
C LEU A 19 -16.74 15.74 2.19
N ILE A 20 -15.82 16.69 2.39
CA ILE A 20 -14.44 16.59 1.90
C ILE A 20 -13.70 15.44 2.59
N LYS A 21 -13.87 15.30 3.91
CA LYS A 21 -13.29 14.22 4.69
C LYS A 21 -13.79 12.86 4.21
N GLU A 22 -15.10 12.68 4.08
CA GLU A 22 -15.72 11.43 3.61
C GLU A 22 -15.25 11.08 2.20
N SER A 23 -15.14 12.07 1.30
CA SER A 23 -14.62 11.86 -0.04
C SER A 23 -13.14 11.43 -0.03
N THR A 24 -12.32 12.06 0.82
CA THR A 24 -10.90 11.73 0.96
C THR A 24 -10.73 10.33 1.54
N ASP A 25 -11.42 10.03 2.63
CA ASP A 25 -11.38 8.72 3.30
C ASP A 25 -11.82 7.61 2.34
N ALA A 26 -12.95 7.80 1.64
CA ALA A 26 -13.43 6.82 0.65
C ALA A 26 -12.49 6.66 -0.56
N SER A 27 -11.74 7.70 -0.91
CA SER A 27 -10.69 7.60 -1.94
C SER A 27 -9.49 6.80 -1.44
N LEU A 28 -9.05 7.05 -0.20
CA LEU A 28 -7.94 6.33 0.42
C LEU A 28 -8.26 4.85 0.65
N GLU A 29 -9.49 4.52 1.07
CA GLU A 29 -9.92 3.11 1.24
C GLU A 29 -9.87 2.29 -0.05
N ARG A 30 -10.07 2.94 -1.21
CA ARG A 30 -9.98 2.29 -2.52
C ARG A 30 -8.60 2.37 -3.14
N SER A 31 -7.68 3.13 -2.55
CA SER A 31 -6.33 3.30 -3.08
C SER A 31 -5.49 2.08 -2.72
N ASN A 32 -4.84 1.49 -3.72
CA ASN A 32 -3.92 0.37 -3.53
C ASN A 32 -2.60 0.71 -4.20
N TYR A 33 -1.52 0.55 -3.45
CA TYR A 33 -0.15 0.73 -3.93
C TYR A 33 0.47 -0.64 -4.11
N ASN A 34 0.82 -0.94 -5.35
CA ASN A 34 1.22 -2.27 -5.78
C ASN A 34 2.74 -2.42 -5.91
N ASN A 35 3.48 -1.33 -5.92
CA ASN A 35 4.93 -1.34 -5.99
C ASN A 35 5.52 -0.13 -5.26
N PRO A 36 6.81 -0.16 -4.90
CA PRO A 36 7.47 0.94 -4.20
C PRO A 36 7.56 2.24 -5.02
N THR A 37 7.50 2.16 -6.36
CA THR A 37 7.47 3.34 -7.24
C THR A 37 6.19 4.13 -7.03
N GLU A 38 5.03 3.48 -7.01
CA GLU A 38 3.74 4.13 -6.73
C GLU A 38 3.72 4.80 -5.34
N VAL A 39 4.30 4.13 -4.34
CA VAL A 39 4.45 4.71 -2.99
C VAL A 39 5.35 5.94 -3.03
N SER A 40 6.51 5.87 -3.69
CA SER A 40 7.43 7.00 -3.81
C SER A 40 6.81 8.17 -4.56
N SER A 41 6.10 7.91 -5.66
CA SER A 41 5.38 8.93 -6.42
C SER A 41 4.29 9.60 -5.59
N LEU A 42 3.54 8.84 -4.77
CA LEU A 42 2.58 9.42 -3.85
C LEU A 42 3.26 10.34 -2.83
N LEU A 43 4.32 9.86 -2.19
CA LEU A 43 5.05 10.64 -1.17
C LEU A 43 5.62 11.94 -1.75
N GLN A 44 6.16 11.88 -2.97
CA GLN A 44 6.60 13.08 -3.70
C GLN A 44 5.43 14.02 -4.03
N ALA A 45 4.28 13.47 -4.46
CA ALA A 45 3.11 14.27 -4.79
C ALA A 45 2.55 15.04 -3.58
N ILE A 46 2.72 14.51 -2.36
CA ILE A 46 2.37 15.21 -1.12
C ILE A 46 3.52 16.03 -0.53
N GLY A 47 4.64 16.17 -1.25
CA GLY A 47 5.75 17.06 -0.89
C GLY A 47 6.82 16.46 0.01
N LEU A 48 6.82 15.15 0.24
CA LEU A 48 7.82 14.47 1.08
C LEU A 48 9.09 14.11 0.29
N ASN A 49 10.23 14.11 0.99
CA ASN A 49 11.51 13.73 0.42
C ASN A 49 11.68 12.20 0.44
N THR A 50 11.77 11.60 -0.75
CA THR A 50 11.93 10.14 -0.88
C THR A 50 13.38 9.67 -0.90
N ALA A 51 14.37 10.57 -1.01
CA ALA A 51 15.77 10.16 -1.07
C ALA A 51 16.22 9.37 0.17
N PRO A 52 15.86 9.76 1.42
CA PRO A 52 16.18 8.98 2.61
C PRO A 52 15.47 7.62 2.68
N LEU A 53 14.39 7.44 1.91
CA LEU A 53 13.56 6.24 1.94
C LEU A 53 14.02 5.17 0.93
N ALA A 54 14.92 5.54 0.01
CA ALA A 54 15.46 4.63 -1.02
C ALA A 54 15.98 3.29 -0.47
N PRO A 55 16.66 3.21 0.70
CA PRO A 55 17.14 1.94 1.24
C PRO A 55 16.03 0.92 1.52
N TYR A 56 14.79 1.36 1.79
CA TYR A 56 13.67 0.48 2.11
C TYR A 56 13.02 -0.16 0.89
N MET A 57 13.22 0.42 -0.30
CA MET A 57 12.42 0.13 -1.49
C MET A 57 12.60 -1.30 -1.99
N ALA A 58 13.82 -1.83 -1.98
CA ALA A 58 14.09 -3.20 -2.46
C ALA A 58 13.35 -4.25 -1.63
N GLN A 59 13.39 -4.15 -0.30
CA GLN A 59 12.69 -5.11 0.57
C GLN A 59 11.18 -4.92 0.57
N LEU A 60 10.69 -3.68 0.42
CA LEU A 60 9.26 -3.42 0.17
C LEU A 60 8.81 -4.09 -1.13
N GLU A 61 9.63 -4.02 -2.19
CA GLU A 61 9.30 -4.64 -3.47
C GLU A 61 9.13 -6.15 -3.35
N GLU A 62 10.05 -6.83 -2.66
CA GLU A 62 9.97 -8.27 -2.45
C GLU A 62 8.74 -8.67 -1.63
N ALA A 63 8.43 -7.92 -0.56
CA ALA A 63 7.24 -8.15 0.25
C ALA A 63 5.94 -7.93 -0.57
N MET A 64 5.88 -6.86 -1.37
CA MET A 64 4.74 -6.57 -2.24
C MET A 64 4.57 -7.66 -3.31
N LYS A 65 5.64 -8.02 -4.05
CA LYS A 65 5.61 -9.13 -5.03
C LYS A 65 5.10 -10.42 -4.40
N ARG A 66 5.52 -10.71 -3.16
CA ARG A 66 5.04 -11.89 -2.43
C ARG A 66 3.54 -11.80 -2.14
N ARG A 67 3.04 -10.65 -1.67
CA ARG A 67 1.61 -10.38 -1.48
C ARG A 67 0.82 -10.65 -2.76
N HIS A 68 1.26 -10.12 -3.90
CA HIS A 68 0.61 -10.36 -5.20
C HIS A 68 0.60 -11.83 -5.58
N ARG A 69 1.69 -12.56 -5.33
CA ARG A 69 1.77 -13.99 -5.62
C ARG A 69 0.84 -14.82 -4.74
N ILE A 70 0.72 -14.50 -3.46
CA ILE A 70 -0.23 -15.15 -2.54
C ILE A 70 -1.67 -14.96 -3.06
N VAL A 71 -2.04 -13.72 -3.36
CA VAL A 71 -3.41 -13.39 -3.77
C VAL A 71 -3.75 -13.94 -5.16
N HIS A 72 -2.86 -13.81 -6.14
CA HIS A 72 -3.17 -14.16 -7.54
C HIS A 72 -2.77 -15.58 -7.94
N ARG A 73 -1.86 -16.23 -7.20
CA ARG A 73 -1.31 -17.53 -7.57
C ARG A 73 -1.28 -18.52 -6.41
N ALA A 74 -2.02 -18.27 -5.33
CA ALA A 74 -2.02 -19.09 -4.11
C ALA A 74 -0.60 -19.39 -3.58
N ASP A 75 0.34 -18.51 -3.90
CA ASP A 75 1.75 -18.64 -3.59
C ASP A 75 2.43 -19.93 -4.11
N GLU A 76 1.95 -20.43 -5.25
CA GLU A 76 2.39 -21.69 -5.85
C GLU A 76 3.89 -21.73 -6.11
N ASN A 77 4.55 -22.81 -5.70
CA ASN A 77 5.97 -23.06 -5.91
C ASN A 77 6.23 -23.48 -7.37
N PRO A 78 7.11 -22.79 -8.13
CA PRO A 78 7.34 -23.10 -9.54
C PRO A 78 8.07 -24.44 -9.71
N ASN A 79 8.75 -24.88 -8.64
CA ASN A 79 9.47 -26.15 -8.57
C ASN A 79 8.63 -27.22 -7.85
N GLY A 80 7.31 -27.04 -7.77
CA GLY A 80 6.39 -28.00 -7.18
C GLY A 80 6.48 -29.38 -7.87
N GLY A 81 6.41 -30.46 -7.09
CA GLY A 81 6.60 -31.82 -7.60
C GLY A 81 6.84 -32.82 -6.47
N ARG A 82 7.11 -34.08 -6.83
CA ARG A 82 7.32 -35.16 -5.84
C ARG A 82 8.52 -34.81 -4.94
N GLY A 83 8.25 -34.58 -3.65
CA GLY A 83 9.25 -34.18 -2.65
C GLY A 83 9.31 -32.68 -2.34
N ASN A 84 8.59 -31.82 -3.07
CA ASN A 84 8.54 -30.37 -2.84
C ASN A 84 7.16 -29.93 -2.36
N HIS A 85 7.14 -28.91 -1.49
CA HIS A 85 5.89 -28.27 -1.07
C HIS A 85 5.24 -27.52 -2.23
N ARG A 86 3.90 -27.59 -2.32
CA ARG A 86 3.09 -26.91 -3.34
C ARG A 86 3.14 -25.39 -3.23
N VAL A 87 3.31 -24.89 -2.01
CA VAL A 87 3.41 -23.46 -1.71
C VAL A 87 4.88 -23.12 -1.51
N ALA A 88 5.30 -21.96 -2.02
CA ALA A 88 6.65 -21.48 -1.79
C ALA A 88 6.86 -21.19 -0.30
N SER A 89 7.99 -21.61 0.26
CA SER A 89 8.30 -21.35 1.68
C SER A 89 8.72 -19.91 1.91
N ILE A 90 8.32 -19.34 3.05
CA ILE A 90 8.85 -18.08 3.59
C ILE A 90 9.49 -18.42 4.93
N SER A 91 10.76 -18.07 5.11
CA SER A 91 11.45 -18.29 6.37
C SER A 91 11.04 -17.23 7.40
N THR A 92 11.03 -17.57 8.68
CA THR A 92 10.78 -16.59 9.76
C THR A 92 11.73 -15.40 9.69
N PRO A 93 13.06 -15.57 9.49
CA PRO A 93 13.96 -14.43 9.34
C PRO A 93 13.62 -13.52 8.15
N THR A 94 13.14 -14.08 7.03
CA THR A 94 12.69 -13.28 5.88
C THR A 94 11.47 -12.45 6.24
N LEU A 95 10.50 -13.05 6.94
CA LEU A 95 9.29 -12.37 7.36
C LEU A 95 9.60 -11.26 8.38
N ASP A 96 10.45 -11.55 9.37
CA ASP A 96 10.90 -10.57 10.37
C ASP A 96 11.61 -9.39 9.72
N ALA A 97 12.45 -9.64 8.71
CA ALA A 97 13.11 -8.60 7.93
C ALA A 97 12.10 -7.71 7.20
N TRP A 98 11.07 -8.28 6.56
CA TRP A 98 10.02 -7.51 5.90
C TRP A 98 9.21 -6.66 6.88
N ILE A 99 8.87 -7.21 8.05
CA ILE A 99 8.17 -6.49 9.11
C ILE A 99 9.03 -5.31 9.58
N GLY A 100 10.29 -5.56 9.95
CA GLY A 100 11.21 -4.53 10.43
C GLY A 100 11.46 -3.44 9.39
N ASN A 101 11.66 -3.80 8.12
CA ASN A 101 11.83 -2.85 7.03
C ASN A 101 10.60 -1.96 6.84
N THR A 102 9.40 -2.54 6.89
CA THR A 102 8.14 -1.80 6.75
C THR A 102 7.94 -0.84 7.92
N GLN A 103 8.21 -1.27 9.15
CA GLN A 103 8.11 -0.43 10.35
C GLN A 103 9.10 0.74 10.30
N ASN A 104 10.36 0.47 9.91
CA ASN A 104 11.38 1.50 9.76
C ASN A 104 11.01 2.50 8.65
N PHE A 105 10.53 2.01 7.52
CA PHE A 105 10.03 2.86 6.43
C PHE A 105 8.91 3.79 6.91
N VAL A 106 7.89 3.26 7.60
CA VAL A 106 6.78 4.07 8.12
C VAL A 106 7.26 5.09 9.14
N ARG A 107 8.14 4.70 10.06
CA ARG A 107 8.72 5.62 11.05
C ARG A 107 9.43 6.79 10.36
N ASP A 108 10.24 6.51 9.34
CA ASP A 108 11.03 7.53 8.65
C ASP A 108 10.19 8.40 7.71
N VAL A 109 9.05 7.90 7.22
CA VAL A 109 8.03 8.72 6.54
C VAL A 109 7.36 9.65 7.55
N LEU A 110 6.92 9.14 8.69
CA LEU A 110 6.23 9.93 9.73
C LEU A 110 7.15 10.98 10.36
N ALA A 111 8.46 10.75 10.38
CA ALA A 111 9.43 11.74 10.86
C ALA A 111 9.54 12.99 9.96
N GLN A 112 8.93 12.98 8.77
CA GLN A 112 8.91 14.13 7.84
C GLN A 112 7.65 15.00 7.95
N VAL A 113 6.67 14.60 8.78
CA VAL A 113 5.35 15.26 8.92
C VAL A 113 5.17 15.79 10.34
#